data_AF-A0A918EWG8-F1
#
_entry.id   AF-A0A918EWG8-F1
#
_cell.length_a   1.000
_cell.length_b   1.000
_cell.length_c   1.000
_cell.angle_alpha   90.00
_cell.angle_beta   90.00
_cell.angle_gamma   90.00
#
_symmetry.space_group_name_H-M   'P 1'
#
loop_
_entity.id
_entity.type
_entity.pdbx_description
1 polymer ?
#
loop_
_entity_poly.entity_id
_entity_poly.type
_entity_poly.pdbx_seq_one_letter_code
_entity_poly.pdbx_strand_id
1 'polypeptide(L)'
;MTGDRPGVPPHGDRRDPSPDAPSGDRRRTGPPPGRYGAPPAATPVTVRDLYGPSSAEQAAVLVNEVEGHLLARAERDRARREAEALCARLPWLTGAQAEDVRRHYTEQRLDLTRELLRATVARAEELRGEYEARYATLRRGLLKRHAACASAVLVCAVTAVTALSVLRR
;
A
#
# COMPACT_ATOMS: atom_id res chain seq x y z
N MET A 1 -43.74 35.03 -30.16
CA MET A 1 -44.29 35.79 -29.02
C MET A 1 -45.20 34.88 -28.22
N THR A 2 -44.65 34.10 -27.29
CA THR A 2 -45.36 33.57 -26.12
C THR A 2 -44.28 33.24 -25.11
N GLY A 3 -44.28 33.94 -23.98
CA GLY A 3 -43.30 33.77 -22.92
C GLY A 3 -43.63 32.55 -22.08
N ASP A 4 -42.59 31.89 -21.59
CA ASP A 4 -42.71 31.00 -20.44
C ASP A 4 -41.39 31.06 -19.64
N ARG A 5 -41.47 31.65 -18.45
CA ARG A 5 -40.39 31.70 -17.46
C ARG A 5 -40.68 30.61 -16.43
N PRO A 6 -39.79 29.64 -16.19
CA PRO A 6 -39.99 28.68 -15.11
C PRO A 6 -39.76 29.37 -13.75
N GLY A 7 -40.77 29.25 -12.89
CA GLY A 7 -40.80 29.80 -11.54
C GLY A 7 -39.80 29.16 -10.59
N VAL A 8 -39.24 30.00 -9.72
CA VAL A 8 -38.41 29.64 -8.57
C VAL A 8 -39.29 28.96 -7.51
N PRO A 9 -38.95 27.76 -7.01
CA PRO A 9 -39.68 27.15 -5.90
C PRO A 9 -39.36 27.83 -4.55
N PRO A 10 -40.33 27.91 -3.62
CA PRO A 10 -40.22 28.67 -2.39
C PRO A 10 -39.31 28.02 -1.34
N HIS A 11 -38.55 28.88 -0.65
CA HIS A 11 -37.89 28.60 0.62
C HIS A 11 -38.91 28.21 1.71
N GLY A 12 -38.72 27.04 2.32
CA GLY A 12 -39.37 26.70 3.58
C GLY A 12 -39.18 25.24 3.94
N ASP A 13 -38.28 24.95 4.89
CA ASP A 13 -38.60 24.20 6.12
C ASP A 13 -37.32 24.12 7.00
N ARG A 14 -36.98 25.21 7.70
CA ARG A 14 -36.05 25.13 8.85
C ARG A 14 -36.88 24.60 10.01
N ARG A 15 -36.75 23.31 10.29
CA ARG A 15 -37.22 22.74 11.56
C ARG A 15 -36.31 23.23 12.68
N ASP A 16 -36.87 24.05 13.56
CA ASP A 16 -36.28 24.33 14.87
C ASP A 16 -36.26 23.03 15.71
N PRO A 17 -35.14 22.70 16.38
CA PRO A 17 -35.09 21.56 17.27
C PRO A 17 -35.84 21.84 18.58
N SER A 18 -36.77 20.93 18.89
CA SER A 18 -37.63 20.87 20.09
C SER A 18 -36.84 20.93 21.41
N PRO A 19 -37.31 21.65 22.46
CA PRO A 19 -36.54 21.95 23.67
C PRO A 19 -36.87 21.01 24.86
N ASP A 20 -37.10 19.71 24.65
CA ASP A 20 -37.49 18.79 25.73
C ASP A 20 -36.60 17.54 25.81
N ALA A 21 -35.31 17.74 26.11
CA ALA A 21 -34.43 16.65 26.55
C ALA A 21 -34.31 16.67 28.09
N PRO A 22 -34.69 15.60 28.80
CA PRO A 22 -34.65 15.57 30.25
C PRO A 22 -33.22 15.64 30.80
N SER A 23 -33.08 16.55 31.77
CA SER A 23 -31.91 16.90 32.56
C SER A 23 -31.17 15.67 33.12
N GLY A 24 -29.93 15.48 32.67
CA GLY A 24 -29.04 14.42 33.13
C GLY A 24 -28.56 14.63 34.57
N ASP A 25 -28.82 13.62 35.40
CA ASP A 25 -28.33 13.44 36.77
C ASP A 25 -26.79 13.53 36.82
N ARG A 26 -26.26 14.72 37.17
CA ARG A 26 -24.84 14.93 37.47
C ARG A 26 -24.51 14.37 38.86
N ARG A 27 -24.60 13.05 39.01
CA ARG A 27 -23.92 12.37 40.11
C ARG A 27 -22.44 12.25 39.79
N ARG A 28 -21.72 13.21 40.38
CA ARG A 28 -20.28 13.33 40.57
C ARG A 28 -19.67 12.00 41.05
N THR A 29 -19.23 11.16 40.12
CA THR A 29 -18.28 10.08 40.40
C THR A 29 -16.87 10.64 40.20
N GLY A 30 -16.12 10.77 41.30
CA GLY A 30 -14.70 11.08 41.23
C GLY A 30 -13.94 9.95 40.51
N PRO A 31 -12.78 10.23 39.89
CA PRO A 31 -11.98 9.20 39.26
C PRO A 31 -11.53 8.19 40.34
N PRO A 32 -11.60 6.88 40.07
CA PRO A 32 -11.14 5.87 41.03
C PRO A 32 -9.63 6.04 41.31
N PRO A 33 -9.16 5.74 42.53
CA PRO A 33 -7.74 5.85 42.85
C PRO A 33 -6.91 4.97 41.93
N GLY A 34 -5.84 5.58 41.40
CA GLY A 34 -4.99 5.08 40.34
C GLY A 34 -4.62 3.61 40.44
N ARG A 35 -5.13 2.83 39.48
CA ARG A 35 -4.38 1.70 38.95
C ARG A 35 -3.28 2.31 38.09
N TYR A 36 -2.13 2.61 38.68
CA TYR A 36 -0.92 2.80 37.90
C TYR A 36 -0.63 1.44 37.26
N GLY A 37 -1.24 1.19 36.10
CA GLY A 37 -0.78 0.15 35.21
C GLY A 37 0.69 0.41 34.96
N ALA A 38 1.51 -0.64 35.00
CA ALA A 38 2.89 -0.55 34.57
C ALA A 38 2.92 0.26 33.26
N PRO A 39 3.85 1.22 33.11
CA PRO A 39 3.97 1.97 31.86
C PRO A 39 3.98 0.94 30.72
N PRO A 40 3.19 1.15 29.65
CA PRO A 40 3.18 0.21 28.53
C PRO A 40 4.65 0.01 28.15
N ALA A 41 5.08 -1.25 28.11
CA ALA A 41 6.46 -1.60 27.78
C ALA A 41 6.84 -0.76 26.57
N ALA A 42 7.77 0.18 26.76
CA ALA A 42 8.15 1.12 25.73
C ALA A 42 8.48 0.28 24.51
N THR A 43 7.65 0.38 23.47
CA THR A 43 7.95 -0.27 22.20
C THR A 43 9.35 0.18 21.84
N PRO A 44 10.30 -0.74 21.59
CA PRO A 44 11.66 -0.34 21.29
C PRO A 44 11.59 0.58 20.08
N VAL A 45 11.84 1.87 20.32
CA VAL A 45 11.93 2.89 19.28
C VAL A 45 13.07 2.41 18.39
N THR A 46 12.72 2.03 17.17
CA THR A 46 13.69 1.41 16.27
C THR A 46 14.71 2.49 15.91
N VAL A 47 15.96 2.14 15.58
CA VAL A 47 16.98 3.12 15.13
C VAL A 47 16.46 3.96 13.93
N ARG A 48 15.52 3.41 13.15
CA ARG A 48 14.76 4.03 12.06
C ARG A 48 13.74 5.11 12.49
N ASP A 49 13.29 5.10 13.74
CA ASP A 49 12.39 6.13 14.28
C ASP A 49 13.17 7.35 14.81
N LEU A 50 14.45 7.19 15.15
CA LEU A 50 15.33 8.25 15.66
C LEU A 50 16.03 9.03 14.55
N TYR A 51 16.34 8.36 13.46
CA TYR A 51 16.81 8.95 12.22
C TYR A 51 15.68 8.75 11.21
N GLY A 52 14.93 9.80 10.89
CA GLY A 52 13.96 9.76 9.79
C GLY A 52 14.57 9.19 8.50
N PRO A 53 13.73 8.87 7.49
CA PRO A 53 14.19 8.16 6.30
C PRO A 53 15.47 8.79 5.76
N SER A 54 16.48 7.96 5.51
CA SER A 54 17.77 8.46 5.03
C SER A 54 17.55 9.29 3.75
N SER A 55 18.40 10.28 3.48
CA SER A 55 18.30 11.08 2.25
C SER A 55 18.22 10.20 0.99
N ALA A 56 18.88 9.03 1.00
CA ALA A 56 18.80 8.03 -0.06
C ALA A 56 17.42 7.35 -0.17
N GLU A 57 16.77 7.02 0.96
CA GLU A 57 15.42 6.45 0.99
C GLU A 57 14.39 7.47 0.49
N GLN A 58 14.52 8.74 0.90
CA GLN A 58 13.68 9.83 0.39
C GLN A 58 13.87 10.05 -1.11
N ALA A 59 15.11 10.03 -1.59
CA ALA A 59 15.41 10.14 -3.01
C ALA A 59 14.81 8.97 -3.81
N ALA A 60 14.87 7.74 -3.29
CA ALA A 60 14.28 6.57 -3.94
C ALA A 60 12.75 6.65 -4.05
N VAL A 61 12.07 7.11 -3.00
CA VAL A 61 10.61 7.34 -3.02
C VAL A 61 10.25 8.38 -4.08
N LEU A 62 10.96 9.51 -4.09
CA LEU A 62 10.72 10.58 -5.07
C LEU A 62 10.94 10.11 -6.51
N VAL A 63 12.01 9.35 -6.77
CA VAL A 63 12.28 8.79 -8.10
C VAL A 63 11.13 7.89 -8.55
N ASN A 64 10.62 7.03 -7.67
CA ASN A 64 9.51 6.13 -7.99
C ASN A 64 8.21 6.90 -8.27
N GLU A 65 7.92 7.95 -7.49
CA GLU A 65 6.76 8.83 -7.73
C GLU A 65 6.86 9.57 -9.08
N VAL A 66 8.04 10.10 -9.39
CA VAL A 66 8.29 10.78 -10.66
C VAL A 66 8.19 9.80 -11.82
N GLU A 67 8.80 8.62 -11.72
CA GLU A 67 8.70 7.57 -12.74
C GLU A 67 7.23 7.17 -12.97
N GLY A 68 6.47 6.95 -11.89
CA GLY A 68 5.04 6.65 -11.98
C GLY A 68 4.25 7.76 -12.66
N HIS A 69 4.54 9.03 -12.34
CA HIS A 69 3.92 10.18 -13.00
C HIS A 69 4.26 10.24 -14.50
N LEU A 70 5.52 10.02 -14.86
CA LEU A 70 6.00 10.05 -16.25
C LEU A 70 5.37 8.92 -17.07
N LEU A 71 5.28 7.72 -16.52
CA LEU A 71 4.60 6.59 -17.16
C LEU A 71 3.10 6.86 -17.36
N ALA A 72 2.43 7.36 -16.33
CA ALA A 72 1.00 7.71 -16.43
C ALA A 72 0.74 8.79 -17.48
N ARG A 73 1.63 9.79 -17.56
CA ARG A 73 1.56 10.84 -18.59
C ARG A 73 1.79 10.27 -19.99
N ALA A 74 2.79 9.41 -20.16
CA ALA A 74 3.09 8.77 -21.43
C ALA A 74 1.92 7.92 -21.95
N GLU A 75 1.27 7.14 -21.07
CA GLU A 75 0.08 6.35 -21.42
C GLU A 75 -1.11 7.22 -21.81
N ARG A 76 -1.32 8.35 -21.11
CA ARG A 76 -2.37 9.31 -21.48
C ARG A 76 -2.13 9.93 -22.85
N ASP A 77 -0.91 10.35 -23.14
CA ASP A 77 -0.56 10.95 -24.43
C ASP A 77 -0.63 9.91 -25.56
N ARG A 78 -0.28 8.65 -25.28
CA ARG A 78 -0.49 7.53 -26.20
C ARG A 78 -1.96 7.30 -26.50
N ALA A 79 -2.80 7.18 -25.47
CA ALA A 79 -4.24 6.96 -25.64
C ALA A 79 -4.90 8.08 -26.44
N ARG A 80 -4.49 9.34 -26.23
CA ARG A 80 -4.96 10.48 -27.04
C ARG A 80 -4.59 10.36 -28.51
N ARG A 81 -3.33 10.01 -28.83
CA ARG A 81 -2.89 9.80 -30.22
C ARG A 81 -3.64 8.64 -30.88
N GLU A 82 -3.85 7.55 -30.15
CA GLU A 82 -4.66 6.41 -30.62
C GLU A 82 -6.10 6.85 -30.92
N ALA A 83 -6.70 7.68 -30.07
CA ALA A 83 -8.04 8.23 -30.26
C ALA A 83 -8.14 9.18 -31.46
N GLU A 84 -7.13 10.04 -31.66
CA GLU A 84 -7.03 10.94 -32.82
C GLU A 84 -6.91 10.15 -34.12
N ALA A 85 -6.05 9.12 -34.15
CA ALA A 85 -5.91 8.23 -35.28
C ALA A 85 -7.21 7.46 -35.59
N LEU A 86 -7.98 7.08 -34.55
CA LEU A 86 -9.29 6.47 -34.71
C LEU A 86 -10.29 7.45 -35.34
N CYS A 87 -10.39 8.67 -34.82
CA CYS A 87 -11.32 9.67 -35.34
C CYS A 87 -10.98 10.10 -36.77
N ALA A 88 -9.69 10.18 -37.12
CA ALA A 88 -9.24 10.48 -38.48
C ALA A 88 -9.73 9.45 -39.52
N ARG A 89 -10.02 8.21 -39.10
CA ARG A 89 -10.57 7.15 -39.96
C ARG A 89 -12.09 7.21 -40.11
N LEU A 90 -12.75 8.12 -39.40
CA LEU A 90 -14.21 8.26 -39.35
C LEU A 90 -14.61 9.66 -39.86
N PRO A 91 -14.45 9.94 -41.17
CA PRO A 91 -14.62 11.29 -41.73
C PRO A 91 -16.08 11.80 -41.68
N TRP A 92 -17.04 10.93 -41.37
CA TRP A 92 -18.44 11.26 -41.20
C TRP A 92 -18.77 11.83 -39.80
N LEU A 93 -17.83 11.78 -38.85
CA LEU A 93 -18.01 12.38 -37.53
C LEU A 93 -17.90 13.90 -37.60
N THR A 94 -18.85 14.58 -36.98
CA THR A 94 -18.73 16.01 -36.69
C THR A 94 -17.65 16.26 -35.62
N GLY A 95 -17.11 17.49 -35.55
CA GLY A 95 -16.07 17.83 -34.57
C GLY A 95 -16.48 17.57 -33.12
N ALA A 96 -17.74 17.84 -32.76
CA ALA A 96 -18.26 17.57 -31.41
C ALA A 96 -18.33 16.06 -31.13
N GLN A 97 -18.80 15.25 -32.08
CA GLN A 97 -18.86 13.80 -31.93
C GLN A 97 -17.46 13.18 -31.86
N ALA A 98 -16.52 13.68 -32.67
CA ALA A 98 -15.13 13.24 -32.60
C ALA A 98 -14.52 13.56 -31.23
N GLU A 99 -14.81 14.72 -30.65
CA GLU A 99 -14.35 15.07 -29.30
C GLU A 99 -14.86 14.11 -28.23
N ASP A 100 -16.16 13.82 -28.25
CA ASP A 100 -16.77 12.91 -27.29
C ASP A 100 -16.20 11.49 -27.41
N VAL A 101 -16.00 11.00 -28.65
CA VAL A 101 -15.35 9.70 -28.90
C VAL A 101 -13.91 9.71 -28.38
N ARG A 102 -13.13 10.77 -28.63
CA ARG A 102 -11.74 10.85 -28.14
C ARG A 102 -11.68 10.81 -26.61
N ARG A 103 -12.56 11.54 -25.94
CA ARG A 103 -12.64 11.57 -24.47
C ARG A 103 -12.96 10.18 -23.92
N HIS A 104 -14.03 9.55 -24.41
CA HIS A 104 -14.44 8.21 -23.96
C HIS A 104 -13.39 7.14 -24.24
N TYR A 105 -12.80 7.14 -25.43
CA TYR A 105 -11.73 6.20 -25.77
C TYR A 105 -10.52 6.36 -24.83
N THR A 106 -10.09 7.61 -24.60
CA THR A 106 -8.94 7.89 -23.73
C THR A 106 -9.20 7.41 -22.30
N GLU A 107 -10.39 7.68 -21.76
CA GLU A 107 -10.79 7.22 -20.43
C GLU A 107 -10.80 5.69 -20.34
N GLN A 108 -11.49 5.03 -21.28
CA GLN A 108 -11.57 3.57 -21.33
C GLN A 108 -10.18 2.92 -21.47
N ARG A 109 -9.30 3.49 -22.31
CA ARG A 109 -7.95 2.97 -22.52
C ARG A 109 -7.11 3.07 -21.24
N LEU A 110 -7.22 4.19 -20.53
CA LEU A 110 -6.53 4.38 -19.25
C LEU A 110 -7.04 3.45 -18.15
N ASP A 111 -8.36 3.22 -18.10
CA ASP A 111 -8.94 2.28 -17.12
C ASP A 111 -8.49 0.84 -17.37
N LEU A 112 -8.49 0.40 -18.63
CA LEU A 112 -7.95 -0.91 -18.99
C LEU A 112 -6.46 -1.04 -18.62
N THR A 113 -5.64 -0.03 -18.94
CA THR A 113 -4.21 -0.04 -18.57
C THR A 113 -4.04 -0.13 -17.05
N ARG A 114 -4.84 0.59 -16.26
CA ARG A 114 -4.81 0.50 -14.78
C ARG A 114 -5.17 -0.90 -14.29
N GLU A 115 -6.19 -1.53 -14.86
CA GLU A 115 -6.60 -2.88 -14.50
C GLU A 115 -5.49 -3.90 -14.79
N LEU A 116 -4.87 -3.83 -15.97
CA LEU A 116 -3.78 -4.70 -16.36
C LEU A 116 -2.55 -4.52 -15.44
N LEU A 117 -2.21 -3.27 -15.10
CA LEU A 117 -1.11 -3.00 -14.17
C LEU A 117 -1.40 -3.55 -12.77
N ARG A 118 -2.61 -3.37 -12.25
CA ARG A 118 -3.02 -3.95 -10.95
C ARG A 118 -2.94 -5.47 -10.96
N ALA A 119 -3.46 -6.11 -12.00
CA ALA A 119 -3.39 -7.56 -12.16
C ALA A 119 -1.92 -8.05 -12.21
N THR A 120 -1.06 -7.33 -12.93
CA THR A 120 0.37 -7.65 -13.03
C THR A 120 1.07 -7.54 -11.69
N VAL A 121 0.82 -6.46 -10.93
CA VAL A 121 1.36 -6.27 -9.58
C VAL A 121 0.88 -7.38 -8.64
N ALA A 122 -0.42 -7.68 -8.65
CA ALA A 122 -0.97 -8.74 -7.82
C ALA A 122 -0.31 -10.11 -8.12
N ARG A 123 -0.10 -10.42 -9.40
CA ARG A 123 0.58 -11.66 -9.79
C ARG A 123 2.07 -11.67 -9.41
N ALA A 124 2.75 -10.54 -9.52
CA ALA A 124 4.15 -10.42 -9.11
C ALA A 124 4.31 -10.65 -7.59
N GLU A 125 3.40 -10.11 -6.78
CA GLU A 125 3.40 -10.33 -5.33
C GLU A 125 3.09 -11.77 -4.96
N GLU A 126 2.14 -12.41 -5.64
CA GLU A 126 1.86 -13.84 -5.45
C GLU A 126 3.09 -14.70 -5.75
N LEU A 127 3.73 -14.48 -6.91
CA LEU A 127 4.97 -15.15 -7.28
C LEU A 127 6.06 -14.93 -6.23
N ARG A 128 6.26 -13.68 -5.81
CA ARG A 128 7.24 -13.33 -4.78
C ARG A 128 6.99 -14.12 -3.49
N GLY A 129 5.74 -14.19 -3.04
CA GLY A 129 5.36 -14.98 -1.87
C GLY A 129 5.68 -16.47 -2.03
N GLU A 130 5.36 -17.08 -3.18
CA GLU A 130 5.71 -18.47 -3.49
C GLU A 130 7.23 -18.72 -3.43
N TYR A 131 8.03 -17.81 -4.02
CA TYR A 131 9.48 -17.91 -4.04
C TYR A 131 10.11 -17.69 -2.67
N GLU A 132 9.65 -16.71 -1.90
CA GLU A 132 10.12 -16.45 -0.54
C GLU A 132 9.81 -17.64 0.38
N ALA A 133 8.63 -18.25 0.24
CA ALA A 133 8.27 -19.45 0.99
C ALA A 133 9.21 -20.62 0.67
N ARG A 134 9.48 -20.88 -0.62
CA ARG A 134 10.44 -21.91 -1.05
C ARG A 134 11.86 -21.59 -0.57
N TYR A 135 12.30 -20.35 -0.68
CA TYR A 135 13.62 -19.94 -0.22
C TYR A 135 13.77 -20.10 1.30
N ALA A 136 12.74 -19.77 2.06
CA ALA A 136 12.72 -19.93 3.51
C ALA A 136 12.83 -21.41 3.93
N THR A 137 12.24 -22.35 3.18
CA THR A 137 12.40 -23.79 3.48
C THR A 137 13.81 -24.28 3.15
N LEU A 138 14.36 -23.89 2.00
CA LEU A 138 15.74 -24.23 1.61
C LEU A 138 16.75 -23.67 2.61
N ARG A 139 16.63 -22.37 2.96
CA ARG A 139 17.49 -21.71 3.94
C ARG A 139 17.45 -22.40 5.30
N ARG A 140 16.25 -22.74 5.80
CA ARG A 140 16.10 -23.50 7.05
C ARG A 140 16.76 -24.87 6.98
N GLY A 141 16.60 -25.59 5.88
CA GLY A 141 17.24 -26.90 5.67
C GLY A 141 18.77 -26.80 5.67
N LEU A 142 19.32 -25.82 4.97
CA LEU A 142 20.76 -25.56 4.90
C LEU A 142 21.32 -25.19 6.29
N LEU A 143 20.68 -24.25 7.00
CA LEU A 143 21.09 -23.87 8.35
C LEU A 143 21.07 -25.05 9.33
N LYS A 144 20.04 -25.91 9.27
CA LYS A 144 19.97 -27.12 10.09
C LYS A 144 21.13 -28.08 9.81
N ARG A 145 21.46 -28.31 8.53
CA ARG A 145 22.58 -29.18 8.14
C ARG A 145 23.92 -28.61 8.59
N HIS A 146 24.14 -27.30 8.41
CA HIS A 146 25.36 -26.66 8.90
C HIS A 146 25.48 -26.68 10.42
N ALA A 147 24.38 -26.43 11.14
CA ALA A 147 24.36 -26.52 12.59
C ALA A 147 24.68 -27.94 13.09
N ALA A 148 24.11 -28.98 12.45
CA ALA A 148 24.38 -30.37 12.77
C ALA A 148 25.82 -30.79 12.45
N CYS A 149 26.38 -30.33 11.32
CA CYS A 149 27.78 -30.58 10.98
C CYS A 149 28.72 -29.89 11.96
N ALA A 150 28.47 -28.62 12.29
CA ALA A 150 29.27 -27.87 13.26
C ALA A 150 29.21 -28.52 14.65
N SER A 151 28.04 -28.96 15.11
CA SER A 151 27.93 -29.65 16.40
C SER A 151 28.66 -30.99 16.41
N ALA A 152 28.56 -31.77 15.33
CA ALA A 152 29.31 -33.03 15.19
C ALA A 152 30.83 -32.79 15.23
N VAL A 153 31.33 -31.79 14.50
CA VAL A 153 32.76 -31.41 14.52
C VAL A 153 33.20 -30.97 15.92
N LEU A 154 32.38 -30.18 16.62
CA LEU A 154 32.68 -29.75 18.00
C LEU A 154 32.74 -30.96 18.95
N VAL A 155 31.79 -31.89 18.86
CA VAL A 155 31.79 -33.11 19.68
C VAL A 155 33.04 -33.93 19.38
N CYS A 156 33.39 -34.16 18.12
CA CYS A 156 34.60 -34.89 17.73
C CYS A 156 35.89 -34.20 18.21
N ALA A 157 35.95 -32.87 18.17
CA ALA A 157 37.09 -32.13 18.68
C ALA A 157 37.22 -32.27 20.21
N VAL A 158 36.11 -32.15 20.94
CA VAL A 158 36.09 -32.32 22.40
C VAL A 158 36.50 -33.74 22.79
N THR A 159 35.96 -34.76 22.12
CA THR A 159 36.32 -36.16 22.40
C THR A 159 37.79 -36.47 22.05
N ALA A 160 38.31 -35.89 20.97
CA ALA A 160 39.73 -36.04 20.63
C ALA A 160 40.64 -35.38 21.69
N VAL A 161 40.28 -34.18 22.16
CA VAL A 161 41.04 -33.46 23.20
C VAL A 161 41.00 -34.20 24.53
N THR A 162 39.84 -34.74 24.94
CA THR A 162 39.74 -35.51 26.18
C THR A 162 40.46 -36.85 26.09
N ALA A 163 40.41 -37.55 24.95
CA ALA A 163 41.19 -38.77 24.75
C ALA A 163 42.70 -38.50 24.81
N LEU A 164 43.16 -37.42 24.16
CA LEU A 164 44.56 -36.99 24.21
C LEU A 164 45.01 -36.59 25.62
N SER A 165 44.14 -35.97 26.42
CA SER A 165 44.48 -35.57 27.79
C SER A 165 44.55 -36.77 28.74
N VAL A 166 43.69 -37.79 28.55
CA VAL A 166 43.74 -39.04 29.32
C VAL A 166 44.98 -39.86 28.96
N LEU A 167 45.32 -39.98 27.68
CA LEU A 167 46.49 -40.75 27.25
C LEU A 167 47.82 -40.11 27.68
N ARG A 168 47.83 -38.79 27.89
CA ARG A 168 49.00 -38.04 28.38
C ARG A 168 49.18 -38.09 29.90
N ARG A 169 48.21 -38.61 30.64
CA ARG A 169 48.21 -38.62 32.11
C ARG A 169 48.64 -39.98 32.64
#